data_AF-A0A0A1CWZ3-F1
#
_entry.id   AF-A0A0A1CWZ3-F1
#
_cell.length_a   1.000
_cell.length_b   1.000
_cell.length_c   1.000
_cell.angle_alpha   90.00
_cell.angle_beta   90.00
_cell.angle_gamma   90.00
#
_symmetry.space_group_name_H-M   'P 1'
#
loop_
_entity.id
_entity.type
_entity.pdbx_description
1 polymer ?
#
loop_
_entity_poly.entity_id
_entity_poly.type
_entity_poly.pdbx_seq_one_letter_code
_entity_poly.pdbx_strand_id
1 'polypeptide(L)'
;MSHPAPADNYAQLALGYAQRRVILLAALLGGLCITGAGAAWALSSAVMYGSHKNGLTMALLGLGVTALGWLATAGLRFTSKPPKPLQGSDRVESNTRNRIISGWIAFGLVLAACLAAILFAPRGKEPDAMALLLMMAAFPAVMLLGFYRIRHIMRCRDELYASWLTKHHG
;
A
#
# COMPACT_ATOMS: atom_id res chain seq x y z
N MET A 1 25.03 -1.40 -31.24
CA MET A 1 25.38 -0.33 -30.28
C MET A 1 24.23 0.66 -30.24
N SER A 2 23.40 0.60 -29.20
CA SER A 2 22.30 1.54 -29.01
C SER A 2 22.87 2.88 -28.53
N HIS A 3 22.63 3.96 -29.29
CA HIS A 3 22.90 5.32 -28.83
C HIS A 3 22.29 5.51 -27.42
N PRO A 4 23.03 6.09 -26.45
CA PRO A 4 22.44 6.44 -25.16
C PRO A 4 21.25 7.35 -25.44
N ALA A 5 20.07 6.93 -24.99
CA ALA A 5 18.89 7.79 -25.07
C ALA A 5 19.24 9.12 -24.37
N PRO A 6 18.80 10.27 -24.90
CA PRO A 6 19.02 11.55 -24.26
C PRO A 6 18.58 11.48 -22.79
N ALA A 7 19.33 12.10 -21.87
CA ALA A 7 19.15 11.96 -20.43
C ALA A 7 17.69 12.18 -19.98
N ASP A 8 16.98 13.07 -20.67
CA ASP A 8 15.56 13.37 -20.45
C ASP A 8 14.64 12.17 -20.71
N ASN A 9 14.97 11.32 -21.69
CA ASN A 9 14.23 10.11 -22.01
C ASN A 9 14.44 9.02 -20.94
N TYR A 10 15.64 8.92 -20.36
CA TYR A 10 15.90 8.00 -19.26
C TYR A 10 15.05 8.33 -18.03
N ALA A 11 15.05 9.59 -17.60
CA ALA A 11 14.29 10.04 -16.43
C ALA A 11 12.78 9.81 -16.59
N GLN A 12 12.24 10.06 -17.79
CA GLN A 12 10.82 9.82 -18.09
C GLN A 12 10.45 8.33 -18.09
N LEU A 13 11.34 7.46 -18.58
CA LEU A 13 11.14 6.01 -18.55
C LEU A 13 11.25 5.45 -17.11
N ALA A 14 12.21 5.93 -16.32
CA ALA A 14 12.34 5.58 -14.91
C ALA A 14 11.10 5.99 -14.10
N LEU A 15 10.54 7.17 -14.37
CA LEU A 15 9.28 7.62 -13.78
C LEU A 15 8.09 6.73 -14.20
N GLY A 16 8.00 6.38 -15.50
CA GLY A 16 6.98 5.45 -16.01
C GLY A 16 7.04 4.08 -15.33
N TYR A 17 8.26 3.59 -15.09
CA TYR A 17 8.50 2.36 -14.36
C TYR A 17 8.08 2.45 -12.88
N ALA A 18 8.44 3.54 -12.19
CA ALA A 18 8.01 3.79 -10.83
C ALA A 18 6.49 3.85 -10.71
N GLN A 19 5.80 4.57 -11.61
CA GLN A 19 4.34 4.65 -11.64
C GLN A 19 3.71 3.26 -11.82
N ARG A 20 4.23 2.44 -12.72
CA ARG A 20 3.78 1.06 -12.89
C ARG A 20 3.88 0.26 -11.58
N ARG A 21 5.01 0.36 -10.87
CA ARG A 21 5.17 -0.30 -9.56
C ARG A 21 4.23 0.26 -8.48
N VAL A 22 3.95 1.56 -8.48
CA VAL A 22 2.98 2.17 -7.58
C VAL A 22 1.57 1.64 -7.84
N ILE A 23 1.17 1.46 -9.11
CA ILE A 23 -0.11 0.84 -9.47
C ILE A 23 -0.19 -0.60 -8.96
N LEU A 24 0.88 -1.39 -9.12
CA LEU A 24 0.95 -2.76 -8.60
C LEU A 24 0.74 -2.80 -7.09
N LEU A 25 1.35 -1.86 -6.36
CA LEU A 25 1.23 -1.78 -4.92
C LEU A 25 -0.17 -1.30 -4.50
N ALA A 26 -0.71 -0.28 -5.16
CA ALA A 26 -2.04 0.26 -4.88
C ALA A 26 -3.14 -0.80 -5.06
N ALA A 27 -3.03 -1.65 -6.09
CA ALA A 27 -3.97 -2.75 -6.33
C ALA A 27 -3.99 -3.79 -5.20
N LEU A 28 -2.89 -3.96 -4.47
CA LEU A 28 -2.80 -4.88 -3.33
C LEU A 28 -3.23 -4.25 -2.01
N LEU A 29 -3.05 -2.92 -1.89
CA LEU A 29 -3.10 -2.22 -0.62
C LEU A 29 -4.47 -2.35 0.06
N GLY A 30 -5.57 -2.26 -0.70
CA GLY A 30 -6.92 -2.39 -0.15
C GLY A 30 -7.16 -3.75 0.53
N GLY A 31 -6.82 -4.85 -0.15
CA GLY A 31 -6.94 -6.18 0.43
C GLY A 31 -5.98 -6.41 1.61
N LEU A 32 -4.77 -5.84 1.56
CA LEU A 32 -3.82 -5.92 2.67
C LEU A 32 -4.32 -5.17 3.91
N CYS A 33 -4.99 -4.03 3.74
CA CYS A 33 -5.61 -3.31 4.85
C CYS A 33 -6.72 -4.14 5.51
N ILE A 34 -7.59 -4.78 4.73
CA ILE A 34 -8.65 -5.66 5.25
C ILE A 34 -8.04 -6.88 5.94
N THR A 35 -7.02 -7.48 5.32
CA THR A 35 -6.30 -8.64 5.87
C THR A 35 -5.64 -8.31 7.19
N GLY A 36 -4.91 -7.18 7.25
CA GLY A 36 -4.21 -6.73 8.45
C GLY A 36 -5.19 -6.40 9.58
N ALA A 37 -6.30 -5.74 9.26
CA ALA A 37 -7.38 -5.46 10.21
C ALA A 37 -8.01 -6.76 10.77
N GLY A 38 -8.37 -7.71 9.90
CA GLY A 38 -8.93 -9.00 10.31
C GLY A 38 -7.94 -9.84 11.13
N ALA A 39 -6.66 -9.85 10.75
CA ALA A 39 -5.61 -10.54 11.49
C ALA A 39 -5.38 -9.94 12.88
N ALA A 40 -5.36 -8.60 12.98
CA ALA A 40 -5.25 -7.90 14.26
C ALA A 40 -6.44 -8.22 15.18
N TRP A 41 -7.66 -8.23 14.63
CA TRP A 41 -8.86 -8.67 15.35
C TRP A 41 -8.70 -10.12 15.82
N ALA A 42 -8.41 -11.06 14.91
CA ALA A 42 -8.32 -12.48 15.23
C ALA A 42 -7.29 -12.77 16.32
N LEU A 43 -6.10 -12.15 16.23
CA LEU A 43 -5.04 -12.29 17.23
C LEU A 43 -5.46 -11.72 18.59
N SER A 44 -6.01 -10.51 18.60
CA SER A 44 -6.47 -9.88 19.83
C SER A 44 -7.60 -10.65 20.52
N SER A 45 -8.60 -11.11 19.77
CA SER A 45 -9.69 -11.94 20.30
C SER A 45 -9.17 -13.28 20.80
N ALA A 46 -8.22 -13.92 20.11
CA ALA A 46 -7.61 -15.16 20.57
C ALA A 46 -6.88 -15.00 21.92
N VAL A 47 -6.13 -13.90 22.09
CA VAL A 47 -5.44 -13.57 23.34
C VAL A 47 -6.42 -13.28 24.48
N MET A 48 -7.56 -12.65 24.16
CA MET A 48 -8.61 -12.31 25.14
C MET A 48 -9.62 -13.45 25.40
N TYR A 49 -9.34 -14.68 24.93
CA TYR A 49 -10.24 -15.84 25.02
C TYR A 49 -11.64 -15.65 24.37
N GLY A 50 -11.75 -14.74 23.39
CA GLY A 50 -12.96 -14.46 22.64
C GLY A 50 -13.11 -15.27 21.34
N SER A 51 -14.22 -15.07 20.63
CA SER A 51 -14.48 -15.70 19.33
C SER A 51 -13.66 -15.05 18.22
N HIS A 52 -12.57 -15.71 17.80
CA HIS A 52 -11.66 -15.25 16.74
C HIS A 52 -12.20 -15.50 15.31
N LYS A 53 -13.33 -16.22 15.16
CA LYS A 53 -13.87 -16.62 13.85
C LYS A 53 -14.16 -15.44 12.94
N ASN A 54 -14.71 -14.35 13.47
CA ASN A 54 -15.06 -13.17 12.67
C ASN A 54 -13.81 -12.47 12.10
N GLY A 55 -12.77 -12.31 12.93
CA GLY A 55 -11.49 -11.75 12.50
C GLY A 55 -10.81 -12.61 11.43
N LEU A 56 -10.87 -13.94 11.59
CA LEU A 56 -10.31 -14.88 10.62
C LEU A 56 -11.05 -14.83 9.27
N THR A 57 -12.40 -14.79 9.29
CA THR A 57 -13.20 -14.62 8.07
C THR A 57 -12.88 -13.30 7.36
N MET A 58 -12.75 -12.20 8.11
CA MET A 58 -12.35 -10.91 7.54
C MET A 58 -10.94 -10.96 6.95
N ALA A 59 -10.00 -11.61 7.62
CA ALA A 59 -8.64 -11.80 7.13
C ALA A 59 -8.62 -12.60 5.81
N LEU A 60 -9.38 -13.70 5.74
CA LEU A 60 -9.51 -14.52 4.53
C LEU A 60 -10.16 -13.77 3.38
N LEU A 61 -11.21 -12.98 3.63
CA LEU A 61 -11.81 -12.09 2.63
C LEU A 61 -10.80 -11.06 2.11
N GLY A 62 -10.04 -10.45 3.02
CA GLY A 62 -8.96 -9.53 2.66
C GLY A 62 -7.93 -10.19 1.76
N LEU A 63 -7.49 -11.42 2.09
CA LEU A 63 -6.55 -12.19 1.27
C LEU A 63 -7.13 -12.51 -0.10
N GLY A 64 -8.42 -12.84 -0.18
CA GLY A 64 -9.13 -13.04 -1.44
C GLY A 64 -9.10 -11.77 -2.32
N VAL A 65 -9.40 -10.60 -1.74
CA VAL A 65 -9.31 -9.31 -2.44
C VAL A 65 -7.87 -9.01 -2.87
N THR A 66 -6.87 -9.27 -2.01
CA THR A 66 -5.45 -9.11 -2.36
C THR A 66 -5.06 -10.02 -3.51
N ALA A 67 -5.51 -11.29 -3.52
CA ALA A 67 -5.26 -12.24 -4.59
C ALA A 67 -5.89 -11.77 -5.91
N LEU A 68 -7.12 -11.25 -5.87
CA LEU A 68 -7.77 -10.65 -7.04
C LEU A 68 -7.01 -9.43 -7.55
N GLY A 69 -6.56 -8.52 -6.66
CA GLY A 69 -5.73 -7.38 -7.04
C GLY A 69 -4.37 -7.80 -7.61
N TRP A 70 -3.79 -8.88 -7.11
CA TRP A 70 -2.59 -9.49 -7.67
C TRP A 70 -2.84 -10.02 -9.09
N LEU A 71 -3.91 -10.78 -9.29
CA LEU A 71 -4.30 -11.36 -10.59
C LEU A 71 -4.62 -10.27 -11.61
N ALA A 72 -5.40 -9.26 -11.23
CA ALA A 72 -5.71 -8.11 -12.07
C ALA A 72 -4.46 -7.35 -12.52
N THR A 73 -3.38 -7.42 -11.73
CA THR A 73 -2.10 -6.80 -12.06
C THR A 73 -1.05 -7.76 -12.64
N ALA A 74 -1.38 -9.03 -12.89
CA ALA A 74 -0.44 -10.02 -13.40
C ALA A 74 0.19 -9.61 -14.73
N GLY A 75 -0.62 -9.07 -15.66
CA GLY A 75 -0.12 -8.57 -16.95
C GLY A 75 0.92 -7.45 -16.78
N LEU A 76 0.73 -6.56 -15.81
CA LEU A 76 1.68 -5.50 -15.46
C LEU A 76 2.88 -6.00 -14.66
N ARG A 77 2.87 -7.20 -14.07
CA ARG A 77 4.03 -7.77 -13.36
C ARG A 77 4.99 -8.46 -14.33
N PHE A 78 4.43 -9.23 -15.25
CA PHE A 78 5.20 -10.11 -16.12
C PHE A 78 5.52 -9.51 -17.50
N THR A 79 5.01 -8.31 -17.82
CA THR A 79 5.34 -7.70 -19.11
C THR A 79 6.77 -7.15 -19.15
N SER A 80 7.54 -7.61 -20.13
CA SER A 80 8.87 -7.08 -20.48
C SER A 80 8.80 -5.80 -21.32
N LYS A 81 7.59 -5.33 -21.65
CA LYS A 81 7.42 -4.11 -22.45
C LYS A 81 7.99 -2.92 -21.68
N PRO A 82 8.75 -2.04 -22.37
CA PRO A 82 9.30 -0.85 -21.75
C PRO A 82 8.17 0.03 -21.19
N PRO A 83 8.41 0.70 -20.06
CA PRO A 83 7.44 1.63 -19.49
C PRO A 83 7.14 2.74 -20.51
N LYS A 84 5.89 3.22 -20.54
CA LYS A 84 5.55 4.38 -21.36
C LYS A 84 6.21 5.63 -20.74
N PRO A 85 6.90 6.47 -21.52
CA PRO A 85 7.42 7.72 -21.01
C PRO A 85 6.26 8.62 -20.59
N LEU A 86 6.37 9.22 -19.41
CA LEU A 86 5.36 10.14 -18.90
C LEU A 86 5.74 11.57 -19.32
N GLN A 87 5.01 12.10 -20.30
CA GLN A 87 5.06 13.52 -20.63
C GLN A 87 4.28 14.30 -19.56
N GLY A 88 4.90 15.35 -19.00
CA GLY A 88 4.31 16.13 -17.90
C GLY A 88 4.62 15.57 -16.51
N SER A 89 5.88 15.22 -16.26
CA SER A 89 6.41 14.76 -14.95
C SER A 89 5.92 15.61 -13.78
N ASP A 90 5.87 16.93 -13.95
CA ASP A 90 5.55 17.87 -12.88
C ASP A 90 4.09 17.76 -12.44
N ARG A 91 3.18 17.48 -13.38
CA ARG A 91 1.75 17.26 -13.10
C ARG A 91 1.51 15.91 -12.43
N VAL A 92 2.24 14.88 -12.82
CA VAL A 92 2.15 13.55 -12.21
C VAL A 92 2.74 13.57 -10.81
N GLU A 93 3.86 14.25 -10.61
CA GLU A 93 4.53 14.38 -9.32
C GLU A 93 3.70 15.21 -8.34
N SER A 94 3.14 16.35 -8.78
CA SER A 94 2.23 17.15 -7.95
C SER A 94 0.93 16.40 -7.58
N ASN A 95 0.31 15.69 -8.51
CA ASN A 95 -0.89 14.90 -8.23
C ASN A 95 -0.59 13.74 -7.27
N THR A 96 0.53 13.06 -7.46
CA THR A 96 0.97 11.99 -6.56
C THR A 96 1.27 12.53 -5.16
N ARG A 97 1.96 13.68 -5.06
CA ARG A 97 2.24 14.35 -3.80
C ARG A 97 0.96 14.74 -3.07
N ASN A 98 0.00 15.35 -3.77
CA ASN A 98 -1.28 15.75 -3.17
C ASN A 98 -2.07 14.54 -2.66
N ARG A 99 -2.09 13.43 -3.41
CA ARG A 99 -2.74 12.18 -2.97
C ARG A 99 -2.05 11.55 -1.75
N ILE A 100 -0.73 11.64 -1.67
CA ILE A 100 0.01 11.17 -0.50
C ILE A 100 -0.36 12.05 0.71
N ILE A 101 -0.33 13.38 0.56
CA ILE A 101 -0.67 14.32 1.64
C ILE A 101 -2.12 14.10 2.13
N SER A 102 -3.09 13.99 1.23
CA SER A 102 -4.48 13.72 1.63
C SER A 102 -4.63 12.37 2.33
N GLY A 103 -3.88 11.35 1.90
CA GLY A 103 -3.78 10.06 2.57
C GLY A 103 -3.23 10.17 4.01
N TRP A 104 -2.21 10.99 4.23
CA TRP A 104 -1.66 11.26 5.57
C TRP A 104 -2.65 12.00 6.48
N ILE A 105 -3.40 12.97 5.93
CA ILE A 105 -4.44 13.69 6.69
C ILE A 105 -5.56 12.73 7.11
N ALA A 106 -6.06 11.92 6.17
CA ALA A 106 -7.09 10.93 6.46
C ALA A 106 -6.62 9.91 7.51
N PHE A 107 -5.37 9.44 7.41
CA PHE A 107 -4.74 8.60 8.42
C PHE A 107 -4.72 9.28 9.80
N GLY A 108 -4.28 10.55 9.87
CA GLY A 108 -4.20 11.30 11.11
C GLY A 108 -5.57 11.46 11.78
N LEU A 109 -6.62 11.71 11.00
CA LEU A 109 -7.99 11.79 11.49
C LEU A 109 -8.50 10.45 12.04
N VAL A 110 -8.25 9.35 11.33
CA VAL A 110 -8.63 8.00 11.79
C VAL A 110 -7.89 7.66 13.09
N LEU A 111 -6.59 7.93 13.17
CA LEU A 111 -5.79 7.67 14.36
C LEU A 111 -6.27 8.52 15.56
N ALA A 112 -6.60 9.79 15.33
CA ALA A 112 -7.15 10.68 16.34
C ALA A 112 -8.52 10.19 16.85
N ALA A 113 -9.39 9.73 15.95
CA ALA A 113 -10.68 9.13 16.31
C ALA A 113 -10.49 7.84 17.14
N CYS A 114 -9.51 6.99 16.78
CA CYS A 114 -9.17 5.80 17.56
C CYS A 114 -8.67 6.17 18.96
N LEU A 115 -7.76 7.14 19.06
CA LEU A 115 -7.25 7.64 20.33
C LEU A 115 -8.36 8.23 21.21
N ALA A 116 -9.27 9.01 20.62
CA ALA A 116 -10.45 9.50 21.31
C ALA A 116 -11.31 8.33 21.81
N ALA A 117 -11.59 7.33 20.98
CA ALA A 117 -12.34 6.15 21.38
C ALA A 117 -11.67 5.40 22.54
N ILE A 118 -10.33 5.30 22.57
CA ILE A 118 -9.58 4.71 23.69
C ILE A 118 -9.73 5.54 24.97
N LEU A 119 -9.53 6.85 24.87
CA LEU A 119 -9.51 7.75 26.02
C LEU A 119 -10.89 7.95 26.63
N PHE A 120 -11.94 7.90 25.81
CA PHE A 120 -13.33 8.09 26.22
C PHE A 120 -14.13 6.78 26.36
N ALA A 121 -13.53 5.62 26.06
CA ALA A 121 -14.17 4.33 26.33
C ALA A 121 -14.35 4.14 27.85
N PRO A 122 -15.54 3.75 28.33
CA PRO A 122 -15.77 3.46 29.74
C PRO A 122 -14.82 2.34 30.18
N ARG A 123 -14.00 2.63 31.21
CA ARG A 123 -13.05 1.67 31.77
C ARG A 123 -13.80 0.52 32.44
N GLY A 124 -14.04 -0.55 31.69
CA GLY A 124 -14.58 -1.78 32.23
C GLY A 124 -15.39 -2.60 31.22
N LYS A 125 -14.79 -3.72 30.79
CA LYS A 125 -15.46 -4.98 30.41
C LYS A 125 -16.06 -5.18 29.02
N GLU A 126 -15.38 -4.84 27.92
CA GLU A 126 -15.63 -5.58 26.67
C GLU A 126 -14.32 -5.92 25.94
N PRO A 127 -13.88 -7.20 25.91
CA PRO A 127 -12.73 -7.62 25.10
C PRO A 127 -12.90 -7.31 23.61
N ASP A 128 -14.15 -7.15 23.16
CA ASP A 128 -14.49 -6.71 21.81
C ASP A 128 -14.06 -5.28 21.51
N ALA A 129 -14.04 -4.37 22.51
CA ALA A 129 -13.56 -3.00 22.30
C ALA A 129 -12.05 -2.95 22.02
N MET A 130 -11.26 -3.77 22.71
CA MET A 130 -9.82 -3.90 22.45
C MET A 130 -9.53 -4.47 21.05
N ALA A 131 -10.31 -5.48 20.64
CA ALA A 131 -10.18 -6.06 19.30
C ALA A 131 -10.56 -5.06 18.19
N LEU A 132 -11.63 -4.30 18.41
CA LEU A 132 -12.04 -3.21 17.52
C LEU A 132 -10.94 -2.14 17.39
N LEU A 133 -10.33 -1.74 18.51
CA LEU A 133 -9.25 -0.75 18.51
C LEU A 133 -8.01 -1.24 17.77
N LEU A 134 -7.60 -2.49 17.98
CA LEU A 134 -6.47 -3.08 17.25
C LEU A 134 -6.75 -3.22 15.76
N MET A 135 -7.98 -3.59 15.39
CA MET A 135 -8.45 -3.59 14.00
C MET A 135 -8.37 -2.19 13.39
N MET A 136 -8.87 -1.18 14.11
CA MET A 136 -8.84 0.21 13.66
C MET A 136 -7.43 0.80 13.62
N ALA A 137 -6.48 0.31 14.43
CA ALA A 137 -5.07 0.70 14.39
C ALA A 137 -4.28 -0.01 13.28
N ALA A 138 -4.64 -1.25 12.95
CA ALA A 138 -3.99 -2.04 11.91
C ALA A 138 -4.19 -1.46 10.51
N PHE A 139 -5.40 -0.97 10.20
CA PHE A 139 -5.70 -0.30 8.93
C PHE A 139 -4.73 0.88 8.64
N PRO A 140 -4.59 1.88 9.53
CA PRO A 140 -3.63 2.95 9.38
C PRO A 140 -2.19 2.42 9.23
N ALA A 141 -1.78 1.45 10.05
CA ALA A 141 -0.43 0.90 10.00
C ALA A 141 -0.09 0.30 8.62
N VAL A 142 -1.00 -0.46 8.00
CA VAL A 142 -0.82 -1.01 6.65
C VAL A 142 -0.75 0.11 5.61
N MET A 143 -1.60 1.14 5.73
CA MET A 143 -1.54 2.30 4.85
C MET A 143 -0.19 3.03 4.94
N LEU A 144 0.37 3.24 6.14
CA LEU A 144 1.68 3.84 6.31
C LEU A 144 2.78 3.05 5.61
N LEU A 145 2.75 1.73 5.77
CA LEU A 145 3.72 0.86 5.11
C LEU A 145 3.59 0.98 3.58
N GLY A 146 2.36 1.04 3.07
CA GLY A 146 2.08 1.33 1.66
C GLY A 146 2.67 2.65 1.20
N PHE A 147 2.40 3.76 1.90
CA PHE A 147 2.92 5.08 1.55
C PHE A 147 4.44 5.17 1.68
N TYR A 148 5.02 4.57 2.72
CA TYR A 148 6.46 4.47 2.89
C TYR A 148 7.09 3.74 1.69
N ARG A 149 6.49 2.63 1.26
CA ARG A 149 6.95 1.87 0.10
C ARG A 149 6.79 2.65 -1.20
N ILE A 150 5.71 3.40 -1.39
CA ILE A 150 5.54 4.30 -2.54
C ILE A 150 6.65 5.36 -2.54
N ARG A 151 6.88 6.02 -1.41
CA ARG A 151 7.95 7.03 -1.27
C ARG A 151 9.32 6.44 -1.60
N HIS A 152 9.61 5.24 -1.11
CA HIS A 152 10.84 4.52 -1.43
C HIS A 152 10.95 4.23 -2.94
N ILE A 153 9.88 3.76 -3.59
CA ILE A 153 9.87 3.49 -5.03
C ILE A 153 10.16 4.77 -5.83
N MET A 154 9.56 5.90 -5.44
CA MET A 154 9.77 7.17 -6.12
C MET A 154 11.19 7.72 -5.91
N ARG A 155 11.76 7.56 -4.72
CA ARG A 155 13.13 8.01 -4.39
C ARG A 155 14.20 7.18 -5.11
N CYS A 156 14.01 5.86 -5.21
CA CYS A 156 14.96 4.94 -5.82
C CYS A 156 14.56 4.57 -7.27
N ARG A 157 13.81 5.43 -7.97
CA ARG A 157 13.25 5.10 -9.29
C ARG A 157 14.32 4.77 -10.32
N ASP A 158 15.43 5.51 -10.31
CA ASP A 158 16.50 5.38 -11.30
C ASP A 158 17.28 4.08 -11.11
N GLU A 159 17.62 3.74 -9.86
CA GLU A 159 18.28 2.47 -9.51
C GLU A 159 17.39 1.26 -9.83
N LEU A 160 16.10 1.34 -9.47
CA LEU A 160 15.14 0.28 -9.71
C LEU A 160 14.88 0.06 -11.21
N TYR A 161 14.93 1.13 -12.01
CA TYR A 161 14.80 1.05 -13.46
C TYR A 161 16.08 0.51 -14.11
N ALA A 162 17.26 0.97 -13.67
CA ALA A 162 18.55 0.43 -14.12
C ALA A 162 18.65 -1.09 -13.86
N SER A 163 18.29 -1.55 -12.66
CA SER A 163 18.26 -2.98 -12.32
C SER A 163 17.24 -3.77 -13.14
N TRP A 164 16.13 -3.15 -13.54
CA TRP A 164 15.17 -3.80 -14.43
C TRP A 164 15.71 -3.94 -15.85
N LEU A 165 16.40 -2.91 -16.36
CA LEU A 165 17.05 -2.94 -17.67
C LEU A 165 18.11 -4.04 -17.73
N THR A 166 18.99 -4.14 -16.73
CA THR A 166 20.02 -5.19 -16.69
C THR A 166 19.41 -6.58 -16.68
N LYS A 167 18.26 -6.78 -16.03
CA LYS A 167 17.59 -8.08 -15.99
C LYS A 167 16.90 -8.48 -17.30
N HIS A 168 16.47 -7.53 -18.12
CA HIS A 168 15.63 -7.80 -19.31
C HIS A 168 16.32 -7.49 -20.64
N HIS A 169 17.40 -6.72 -20.64
CA HIS A 169 18.10 -6.24 -21.83
C HIS A 169 19.63 -6.39 -21.76
N GLY A 170 20.16 -6.87 -20.63
CA GLY A 170 21.57 -7.27 -20.48
C GLY A 170 21.68 -8.77 -20.68
#